data_AF-A0A2T9XR45-F1
#
_entry.id   AF-A0A2T9XR45-F1
#
_cell.length_a   1.000
_cell.length_b   1.000
_cell.length_c   1.000
_cell.angle_alpha   90.00
_cell.angle_beta   90.00
_cell.angle_gamma   90.00
#
_symmetry.space_group_name_H-M   'P 1'
#
loop_
_entity.id
_entity.type
_entity.pdbx_description
1 polymer ?
#
loop_
_entity_poly.entity_id
_entity_poly.type
_entity_poly.pdbx_seq_one_letter_code
_entity_poly.pdbx_strand_id
1 'polypeptide(L)'
;MNVLASESVRLSELRSSRRALRAERARVSYWRRLVTARIDLALACVAPPDQLGLDLTLLLDGAVHTTPPAHADLDKLLRHSLPITEIHHLDELYRLDERLASYQRDLDDVIATTTAKFIDHLTLDPLAALAGLPASPSPR
;
A
#
# COMPACT_ATOMS: atom_id res chain seq x y z
N MET A 1 -39.89 -12.73 14.31
CA MET A 1 -38.64 -12.94 13.56
C MET A 1 -38.03 -11.57 13.22
N ASN A 2 -37.83 -10.72 14.23
CA ASN A 2 -36.68 -10.53 15.13
C ASN A 2 -35.64 -9.54 14.55
N VAL A 3 -35.99 -8.25 14.59
CA VAL A 3 -35.23 -7.10 14.05
C VAL A 3 -33.76 -7.11 14.50
N LEU A 4 -33.51 -7.47 15.76
CA LEU A 4 -32.17 -7.58 16.35
C LEU A 4 -31.27 -8.64 15.67
N ALA A 5 -31.84 -9.74 15.19
CA ALA A 5 -31.09 -10.75 14.44
C ALA A 5 -30.75 -10.27 13.01
N SER A 6 -31.61 -9.44 12.41
CA SER A 6 -31.32 -8.84 11.10
C SER A 6 -30.25 -7.74 11.17
N GLU A 7 -30.17 -7.06 12.32
CA GLU A 7 -29.23 -5.96 12.57
C GLU A 7 -27.81 -6.49 12.84
N SER A 8 -27.69 -7.55 13.65
CA SER A 8 -26.41 -8.21 13.91
C SER A 8 -25.82 -8.86 12.66
N VAL A 9 -26.66 -9.46 11.80
CA VAL A 9 -26.24 -9.99 10.49
C VAL A 9 -25.69 -8.86 9.62
N ARG A 10 -26.40 -7.74 9.47
CA ARG A 10 -25.93 -6.58 8.70
C ARG A 10 -24.61 -6.02 9.22
N LEU A 11 -24.42 -5.96 10.54
CA LEU A 11 -23.17 -5.46 11.13
C LEU A 11 -22.00 -6.44 10.89
N SER A 12 -22.26 -7.75 10.93
CA SER A 12 -21.27 -8.78 10.60
C SER A 12 -20.85 -8.74 9.12
N GLU A 13 -21.80 -8.45 8.23
CA GLU A 13 -21.55 -8.26 6.79
C GLU A 13 -20.69 -7.01 6.56
N LEU A 14 -21.05 -5.86 7.16
CA LEU A 14 -20.24 -4.64 7.06
C LEU A 14 -18.82 -4.84 7.58
N ARG A 15 -18.63 -5.58 8.68
CA ARG A 15 -17.28 -5.94 9.18
C ARG A 15 -16.50 -6.78 8.16
N SER A 16 -17.15 -7.78 7.58
CA SER A 16 -16.53 -8.69 6.61
C SER A 16 -16.16 -7.95 5.33
N SER A 17 -17.07 -7.13 4.80
CA SER A 17 -16.84 -6.26 3.64
C SER A 17 -15.68 -5.30 3.87
N ARG A 18 -15.62 -4.62 5.03
CA ARG A 18 -14.50 -3.72 5.37
C ARG A 18 -13.16 -4.44 5.41
N ARG A 19 -13.10 -5.66 5.96
CA ARG A 19 -11.86 -6.46 5.98
C ARG A 19 -11.44 -6.84 4.56
N ALA A 20 -12.37 -7.31 3.74
CA ALA A 20 -12.10 -7.68 2.35
C ALA A 20 -11.60 -6.48 1.53
N LEU A 21 -12.26 -5.32 1.64
CA LEU A 21 -11.87 -4.09 0.96
C LEU A 21 -10.47 -3.61 1.38
N ARG A 22 -10.14 -3.67 2.67
CA ARG A 22 -8.79 -3.30 3.15
C ARG A 22 -7.71 -4.26 2.67
N ALA A 23 -8.01 -5.56 2.61
CA ALA A 23 -7.09 -6.55 2.05
C ALA A 23 -6.84 -6.29 0.55
N GLU A 24 -7.90 -5.97 -0.20
CA GLU A 24 -7.78 -5.59 -1.60
C GLU A 24 -6.98 -4.30 -1.78
N ARG A 25 -7.28 -3.28 -0.99
CA ARG A 25 -6.53 -2.02 -0.98
C ARG A 25 -5.05 -2.23 -0.71
N ALA A 26 -4.68 -3.14 0.20
CA ALA A 26 -3.30 -3.50 0.48
C ALA A 26 -2.63 -4.21 -0.72
N ARG A 27 -3.35 -5.09 -1.42
CA ARG A 27 -2.86 -5.71 -2.66
C ARG A 27 -2.62 -4.65 -3.74
N VAL A 28 -3.51 -3.69 -3.92
CA VAL A 28 -3.34 -2.59 -4.88
C VAL A 28 -2.12 -1.73 -4.52
N SER A 29 -1.93 -1.37 -3.24
CA SER A 29 -0.70 -0.68 -2.78
C SER A 29 0.56 -1.43 -3.19
N TYR A 30 0.57 -2.75 -2.98
CA TYR A 30 1.72 -3.58 -3.29
C TYR A 30 2.02 -3.57 -4.79
N TRP A 31 0.99 -3.77 -5.62
CA TRP A 31 1.15 -3.72 -7.07
C TRP A 31 1.63 -2.37 -7.57
N ARG A 32 1.11 -1.26 -7.04
CA ARG A 32 1.59 0.08 -7.40
C ARG A 32 3.06 0.27 -7.06
N ARG A 33 3.50 -0.15 -5.88
CA ARG A 33 4.93 -0.10 -5.50
C ARG A 33 5.81 -0.90 -6.47
N LEU A 34 5.35 -2.06 -6.93
CA LEU A 34 6.08 -2.85 -7.93
C LEU A 34 6.15 -2.15 -9.30
N VAL A 35 5.04 -1.56 -9.76
CA VAL A 35 5.00 -0.82 -11.03
C VAL A 35 5.90 0.42 -10.97
N THR A 36 5.80 1.22 -9.90
CA THR A 36 6.69 2.38 -9.70
C THR A 36 8.15 1.96 -9.65
N ALA A 37 8.50 0.93 -8.89
CA ALA A 37 9.88 0.43 -8.85
C ALA A 37 10.37 -0.01 -10.23
N ARG A 38 9.49 -0.58 -11.08
CA ARG A 38 9.86 -0.93 -12.44
C ARG A 38 10.08 0.30 -13.32
N ILE A 39 9.23 1.32 -13.21
CA ILE A 39 9.38 2.60 -13.92
C ILE A 39 10.71 3.25 -13.52
N ASP A 40 11.00 3.33 -12.21
CA ASP A 40 12.22 3.92 -11.68
C ASP A 40 13.47 3.21 -12.24
N LEU A 41 13.43 1.88 -12.31
CA LEU A 41 14.53 1.09 -12.87
C LEU A 41 14.71 1.30 -14.37
N ALA A 42 13.62 1.36 -15.14
CA ALA A 42 13.68 1.66 -16.57
C ALA A 42 14.20 3.08 -16.84
N LEU A 43 13.81 4.06 -16.02
CA LEU A 43 14.34 5.44 -16.09
C LEU A 43 15.82 5.49 -15.74
N ALA A 44 16.27 4.75 -14.71
CA ALA A 44 17.67 4.68 -14.32
C ALA A 44 18.61 4.13 -15.41
N CYS A 45 18.08 3.36 -16.39
CA CYS A 45 18.84 2.95 -17.57
C CYS A 45 19.15 4.11 -18.51
N VAL A 46 18.31 5.15 -18.58
CA VAL A 46 18.47 6.31 -19.47
C VAL A 46 19.10 7.50 -18.74
N ALA A 47 18.64 7.75 -17.53
CA ALA A 47 19.06 8.83 -16.65
C ALA A 47 19.54 8.22 -15.33
N PRO A 48 20.81 7.79 -15.26
CA PRO A 48 21.32 7.14 -14.06
C PRO A 48 21.33 8.11 -12.87
N PRO A 49 21.04 7.62 -11.65
CA PRO A 49 21.06 8.44 -10.46
C PRO A 49 22.47 8.93 -10.13
N ASP A 50 22.55 10.11 -9.52
CA ASP A 50 23.81 10.72 -9.09
C ASP A 50 24.51 9.91 -7.99
N GLN A 51 25.81 10.17 -7.82
CA GLN A 51 26.59 9.56 -6.75
C GLN A 51 26.20 10.13 -5.38
N LEU A 52 26.09 9.26 -4.38
CA LEU A 52 25.82 9.68 -3.01
C LEU A 52 27.02 10.41 -2.40
N GLY A 53 26.78 11.53 -1.72
CA GLY A 53 27.76 12.21 -0.89
C GLY A 53 28.77 13.12 -1.62
N LEU A 54 28.63 13.31 -2.93
CA LEU A 54 29.56 14.07 -3.76
C LEU A 54 29.64 15.56 -3.35
N ASP A 55 28.50 16.17 -2.97
CA ASP A 55 28.41 17.60 -2.62
C ASP A 55 28.35 17.87 -1.11
N LEU A 56 28.32 16.81 -0.28
CA LEU A 56 27.99 16.94 1.15
C LEU A 56 29.13 16.55 2.07
N THR A 57 30.32 16.24 1.53
CA THR A 57 31.46 15.71 2.31
C THR A 57 31.84 16.64 3.47
N LEU A 58 31.81 17.96 3.26
CA LEU A 58 32.13 18.95 4.29
C LEU A 58 30.99 19.20 5.30
N LEU A 59 29.74 18.90 4.94
CA LEU A 59 28.56 19.13 5.78
C LEU A 59 28.22 17.92 6.66
N LEU A 60 28.65 16.73 6.26
CA LEU A 60 28.36 15.48 6.95
C LEU A 60 29.42 15.11 7.99
N ASP A 61 30.53 15.87 8.07
CA ASP A 61 31.63 15.58 8.97
C ASP A 61 31.16 15.58 10.43
N GLY A 62 31.28 14.42 11.09
CA GLY A 62 30.79 14.17 12.44
C GLY A 62 29.27 13.94 12.60
N ALA A 63 28.44 14.22 11.59
CA ALA A 63 26.98 14.03 11.65
C ALA A 63 26.52 12.65 11.18
N VAL A 64 27.27 12.03 10.26
CA VAL A 64 26.99 10.69 9.74
C VAL A 64 28.23 9.83 9.90
N HIS A 65 28.09 8.72 10.64
CA HIS A 65 29.20 7.81 10.94
C HIS A 65 29.31 6.61 9.99
N THR A 66 28.41 6.54 9.00
CA THR A 66 28.38 5.47 8.00
C THR A 66 28.83 6.01 6.65
N THR A 67 29.82 5.37 6.05
CA THR A 67 30.23 5.65 4.67
C THR A 67 29.06 5.37 3.71
N PRO A 68 28.74 6.28 2.77
CA PRO A 68 27.74 5.99 1.76
C PRO A 68 28.15 4.78 0.91
N PRO A 69 27.19 3.95 0.46
CA PRO A 69 27.49 2.88 -0.49
C PRO A 69 28.19 3.40 -1.72
N ALA A 70 29.19 2.67 -2.22
CA ALA A 70 29.93 3.07 -3.42
C ALA A 70 28.99 3.07 -4.64
N HIS A 71 29.09 4.11 -5.47
CA HIS A 71 28.26 4.24 -6.65
C HIS A 71 28.43 3.03 -7.60
N ALA A 72 29.66 2.52 -7.77
CA ALA A 72 29.93 1.37 -8.61
C ALA A 72 29.22 0.09 -8.12
N ASP A 73 29.06 -0.10 -6.80
CA ASP A 73 28.37 -1.26 -6.24
C ASP A 73 26.86 -1.19 -6.48
N LEU A 74 26.27 -0.01 -6.23
CA LEU A 74 24.86 0.26 -6.53
C LEU A 74 24.59 0.05 -8.01
N ASP A 75 25.47 0.60 -8.84
CA ASP A 75 25.32 0.56 -10.26
C ASP A 75 25.39 -0.85 -10.84
N LYS A 76 26.39 -1.62 -10.38
CA LYS A 76 26.57 -3.01 -10.76
C LYS A 76 25.33 -3.84 -10.41
N LEU A 77 24.73 -3.64 -9.24
CA LEU A 77 23.57 -4.44 -8.84
C LEU A 77 22.28 -4.04 -9.55
N LEU A 78 22.12 -2.76 -9.88
CA LEU A 78 20.89 -2.24 -10.49
C LEU A 78 20.88 -2.38 -12.02
N ARG A 79 21.95 -1.97 -12.72
CA ARG A 79 21.98 -2.01 -14.20
C ARG A 79 21.96 -3.42 -14.80
N HIS A 80 22.60 -4.40 -14.17
CA HIS A 80 22.67 -5.76 -14.71
C HIS A 80 21.36 -6.55 -14.55
N SER A 81 20.39 -6.01 -13.81
CA SER A 81 19.13 -6.70 -13.51
C SER A 81 18.02 -6.46 -14.54
N LEU A 82 18.18 -5.49 -15.48
CA LEU A 82 17.18 -5.22 -16.52
C LEU A 82 17.81 -4.98 -17.90
N PRO A 83 17.20 -5.52 -18.97
CA PRO A 83 17.58 -5.17 -20.33
C PRO A 83 17.08 -3.77 -20.68
N ILE A 84 17.87 -3.04 -21.49
CA ILE A 84 17.53 -1.68 -21.99
C ILE A 84 16.16 -1.66 -22.69
N THR A 85 15.70 -2.79 -23.23
CA THR A 85 14.39 -2.93 -23.88
C THR A 85 13.20 -2.64 -22.95
N GLU A 86 13.37 -2.63 -21.63
CA GLU A 86 12.33 -2.25 -20.67
C GLU A 86 11.84 -0.80 -20.86
N ILE A 87 12.65 0.07 -21.44
CA ILE A 87 12.25 1.45 -21.80
C ILE A 87 11.04 1.44 -22.74
N HIS A 88 10.94 0.45 -23.63
CA HIS A 88 9.81 0.35 -24.58
C HIS A 88 8.46 0.09 -23.90
N HIS A 89 8.48 -0.36 -22.64
CA HIS A 89 7.27 -0.62 -21.85
C HIS A 89 6.91 0.54 -20.91
N LEU A 90 7.68 1.64 -20.88
CA LEU A 90 7.42 2.77 -19.97
C LEU A 90 6.01 3.33 -20.10
N ASP A 91 5.53 3.56 -21.33
CA ASP A 91 4.18 4.06 -21.56
C ASP A 91 3.11 3.09 -21.04
N GLU A 92 3.32 1.79 -21.19
CA GLU A 92 2.41 0.76 -20.69
C GLU A 92 2.42 0.71 -19.16
N LEU A 93 3.60 0.87 -18.54
CA LEU A 93 3.77 0.92 -17.09
C LEU A 93 3.11 2.17 -16.49
N TYR A 94 3.26 3.34 -17.11
CA TYR A 94 2.57 4.56 -16.66
C TYR A 94 1.05 4.42 -16.74
N ARG A 95 0.52 3.92 -17.87
CA ARG A 95 -0.92 3.63 -18.00
C ARG A 95 -1.39 2.62 -16.96
N LEU A 96 -0.56 1.63 -16.62
CA LEU A 96 -0.89 0.66 -15.58
C LEU A 96 -0.92 1.30 -14.19
N ASP A 97 0.06 2.15 -13.83
CA ASP A 97 0.02 2.89 -12.56
C ASP A 97 -1.19 3.81 -12.48
N GLU A 98 -1.54 4.52 -13.55
CA GLU A 98 -2.74 5.37 -13.59
C GLU A 98 -4.02 4.58 -13.34
N ARG A 99 -4.16 3.41 -13.98
CA ARG A 99 -5.30 2.50 -13.78
C ARG A 99 -5.35 1.98 -12.35
N LEU A 100 -4.21 1.56 -11.79
CA LEU A 100 -4.12 1.12 -10.40
C LEU A 100 -4.44 2.26 -9.44
N ALA A 101 -3.99 3.48 -9.71
CA ALA A 101 -4.26 4.67 -8.91
C ALA A 101 -5.75 5.03 -8.94
N SER A 102 -6.42 4.89 -10.09
CA SER A 102 -7.86 5.08 -10.19
C SER A 102 -8.62 4.03 -9.37
N TYR A 103 -8.30 2.75 -9.57
CA TYR A 103 -8.93 1.67 -8.81
C TYR A 103 -8.70 1.81 -7.30
N GLN A 104 -7.51 2.26 -6.90
CA GLN A 104 -7.20 2.54 -5.51
C GLN A 104 -8.10 3.64 -4.93
N ARG A 105 -8.31 4.74 -5.66
CA ARG A 105 -9.22 5.82 -5.25
C ARG A 105 -10.64 5.32 -5.07
N ASP A 106 -11.13 4.52 -6.03
CA ASP A 106 -12.46 3.92 -5.94
C ASP A 106 -12.60 3.02 -4.70
N LEU A 107 -11.57 2.21 -4.39
CA LEU A 107 -11.54 1.40 -3.17
C LEU A 107 -11.52 2.26 -1.91
N ASP A 108 -10.73 3.33 -1.88
CA ASP A 108 -10.63 4.24 -0.73
C ASP A 108 -12.01 4.88 -0.45
N ASP A 109 -12.74 5.30 -1.49
CA ASP A 109 -14.11 5.85 -1.38
C ASP A 109 -15.12 4.81 -0.87
N VAL A 110 -15.06 3.58 -1.38
CA VAL A 110 -15.94 2.48 -0.93
C VAL A 110 -15.63 2.08 0.51
N ILE A 111 -14.35 2.07 0.91
CA ILE A 111 -13.92 1.82 2.30
C ILE A 111 -14.45 2.92 3.23
N ALA A 112 -14.34 4.18 2.83
CA ALA A 112 -14.84 5.32 3.59
C ALA A 112 -16.36 5.22 3.78
N THR A 113 -17.09 4.99 2.69
CA THR A 113 -18.56 4.82 2.70
C THR A 113 -19.00 3.65 3.58
N THR A 114 -18.35 2.49 3.45
CA THR A 114 -18.68 1.30 4.25
C THR A 114 -18.34 1.50 5.72
N THR A 115 -17.27 2.25 6.01
CA THR A 115 -16.88 2.60 7.38
C THR A 115 -17.87 3.58 8.00
N ALA A 116 -18.35 4.58 7.26
CA ALA A 116 -19.40 5.49 7.72
C ALA A 116 -20.68 4.72 8.10
N LYS A 117 -21.19 3.87 7.19
CA LYS A 117 -22.35 3.01 7.47
C LYS A 117 -22.16 2.15 8.72
N PHE A 118 -20.97 1.57 8.88
CA PHE A 118 -20.64 0.76 10.05
C PHE A 118 -20.64 1.58 11.35
N ILE A 119 -20.12 2.80 11.32
CA ILE A 119 -20.16 3.73 12.46
C ILE A 119 -21.61 4.10 12.77
N ASP A 120 -22.40 4.46 11.77
CA ASP A 120 -23.82 4.82 11.95
C ASP A 120 -24.59 3.68 12.65
N HIS A 121 -24.41 2.44 12.19
CA HIS A 121 -25.01 1.27 12.84
C HIS A 121 -24.54 1.08 14.29
N LEU A 122 -23.26 1.29 14.58
CA LEU A 122 -22.74 1.22 15.95
C LEU A 122 -23.27 2.33 16.86
N THR A 123 -23.50 3.53 16.32
CA THR A 123 -24.08 4.62 17.11
C THR A 123 -25.54 4.37 17.47
N LEU A 124 -26.29 3.70 16.58
CA LEU A 124 -27.69 3.33 16.80
C LEU A 124 -27.84 2.15 17.77
N ASP A 125 -26.92 1.18 17.74
CA ASP A 125 -26.88 0.06 18.67
C ASP A 125 -25.43 -0.28 19.10
N PRO A 126 -24.94 0.35 20.18
CA PRO A 126 -23.58 0.10 20.66
C PRO A 126 -23.40 -1.30 21.24
N LEU A 127 -24.47 -1.98 21.68
CA LEU A 127 -24.39 -3.35 22.21
C LEU A 127 -24.22 -4.39 21.09
N ALA A 128 -24.67 -4.08 19.86
CA ALA A 128 -24.36 -4.90 18.68
C ALA A 128 -22.85 -5.01 18.38
N ALA A 129 -22.02 -4.10 18.93
CA ALA A 129 -20.57 -4.20 18.87
C ALA A 129 -20.05 -5.49 19.53
N LEU A 130 -20.66 -5.87 20.66
CA LEU A 130 -20.22 -6.97 21.52
C LEU A 130 -20.71 -8.34 21.05
N ALA A 131 -21.83 -8.39 20.33
CA ALA A 131 -22.48 -9.62 19.87
C ALA A 131 -21.66 -10.46 18.87
N GLY A 132 -20.54 -9.93 18.35
CA GLY A 132 -19.67 -10.63 17.39
C GLY A 132 -18.22 -10.79 17.83
N LEU A 133 -17.90 -10.50 19.10
CA LEU A 133 -16.59 -10.80 19.66
C LEU A 133 -16.51 -12.31 19.99
N PRO A 134 -15.41 -12.99 19.65
CA PRO A 134 -15.21 -14.36 20.12
C PRO A 134 -15.25 -14.34 21.66
N ALA A 135 -16.00 -15.26 22.27
CA ALA A 135 -16.01 -15.43 23.72
C ALA A 135 -14.57 -15.57 24.21
N SER A 136 -14.20 -14.81 25.25
CA SER A 136 -12.86 -14.91 25.85
C SER A 136 -12.51 -16.38 26.11
N PRO A 137 -11.30 -16.83 25.75
CA PRO A 137 -10.89 -18.20 26.01
C PRO A 137 -11.00 -18.49 27.51
N SER A 138 -11.73 -19.54 27.85
CA SER A 138 -11.89 -19.97 29.24
C SER A 138 -10.51 -20.27 29.83
N PRO A 139 -10.17 -19.73 31.03
CA PRO A 139 -8.92 -20.07 31.69
C PRO A 139 -8.91 -21.59 31.98
N ARG A 140 -7.80 -22.23 31.61
CA ARG A 140 -7.53 -23.64 31.92
C ARG A 140 -7.06 -23.78 33.36
#